data_AF-E8JZL0-F1
#
_entry.id   AF-E8JZL0-F1
#
_cell.length_a   1.000
_cell.length_b   1.000
_cell.length_c   1.000
_cell.angle_alpha   90.00
_cell.angle_beta   90.00
_cell.angle_gamma   90.00
#
_symmetry.space_group_name_H-M   'P 1'
#
loop_
_entity.id
_entity.type
_entity.pdbx_description
1 polymer ?
#
loop_
_entity_poly.entity_id
_entity_poly.type
_entity_poly.pdbx_seq_one_letter_code
_entity_poly.pdbx_strand_id
1 'polypeptide(L)'
;MHYNFFRYYEPDAGRFVNQDPIGLQGGENLYQFTPNIQNWVDFLGLRRSYAGKQKRIRALATDKSQHRFVRGWVQNEIRRVETRKSLSKTTKLSLRLPPSFDLAHWRGYESKKGFSYTFTCLLTRILHRLQHKKDNDGRRQPLRASKKCGGKSEQEIRDSRK
;
A
#
# COMPACT_ATOMS: atom_id res chain seq x y z
N MET A 1 -35.18 -7.24 6.46
CA MET A 1 -35.39 -5.85 6.01
C MET A 1 -34.28 -4.97 6.57
N HIS A 2 -33.52 -4.27 5.74
CA HIS A 2 -32.50 -3.31 6.20
C HIS A 2 -33.06 -1.88 6.09
N TYR A 3 -32.87 -1.08 7.14
CA TYR A 3 -33.40 0.28 7.22
C TYR A 3 -32.31 1.30 6.85
N ASN A 4 -32.55 2.08 5.79
CA ASN A 4 -31.81 3.29 5.48
C ASN A 4 -32.77 4.47 5.65
N PHE A 5 -32.32 5.57 6.25
CA PHE A 5 -33.19 6.61 6.83
C PHE A 5 -34.28 7.17 5.89
N PHE A 6 -34.09 7.08 4.58
CA PHE A 6 -35.04 7.53 3.56
C PHE A 6 -35.52 6.43 2.59
N ARG A 7 -35.06 5.17 2.72
CA ARG A 7 -35.33 4.10 1.74
C ARG A 7 -35.44 2.71 2.37
N TYR A 8 -36.38 1.91 1.86
CA TYR A 8 -36.52 0.50 2.19
C TYR A 8 -35.76 -0.37 1.18
N TYR A 9 -34.86 -1.22 1.70
CA TYR A 9 -34.08 -2.15 0.90
C TYR A 9 -34.70 -3.54 0.90
N GLU A 10 -34.94 -4.08 -0.30
CA GLU A 10 -35.41 -5.45 -0.52
C GLU A 10 -34.19 -6.34 -0.86
N PRO A 11 -33.76 -7.22 0.06
CA PRO A 11 -32.55 -8.02 -0.14
C PRO A 11 -32.69 -9.06 -1.26
N ASP A 12 -33.89 -9.59 -1.47
CA ASP A 12 -34.14 -10.64 -2.47
C ASP A 12 -34.04 -10.10 -3.90
N ALA A 13 -34.43 -8.84 -4.12
CA ALA A 13 -34.36 -8.16 -5.41
C ALA A 13 -33.09 -7.31 -5.59
N GLY A 14 -32.31 -7.09 -4.52
CA GLY A 14 -31.07 -6.31 -4.56
C GLY A 14 -31.24 -4.81 -4.87
N ARG A 15 -32.45 -4.26 -4.66
CA ARG A 15 -32.83 -2.88 -5.04
C ARG A 15 -33.61 -2.17 -3.94
N PHE A 16 -33.75 -0.85 -4.09
CA PHE A 16 -34.66 -0.08 -3.24
C PHE A 16 -36.10 -0.18 -3.75
N VAL A 17 -37.06 -0.20 -2.82
CA VAL A 17 -38.50 -0.20 -3.14
C VAL A 17 -39.00 1.21 -3.46
N ASN A 18 -38.43 2.22 -2.80
CA ASN A 18 -38.79 3.61 -2.97
C ASN A 18 -37.83 4.33 -3.92
N GLN A 19 -38.35 5.28 -4.70
CA GLN A 19 -37.57 6.14 -5.56
C GLN A 19 -36.58 7.00 -4.76
N ASP A 20 -35.37 7.18 -5.29
CA ASP A 20 -34.35 8.03 -4.69
C ASP A 20 -34.81 9.51 -4.63
N PRO A 21 -34.86 10.15 -3.44
CA PRO A 21 -35.20 11.57 -3.31
C PRO A 21 -34.24 12.52 -4.05
N ILE A 22 -33.04 12.08 -4.46
CA ILE A 22 -32.10 12.89 -5.25
C ILE A 22 -32.47 12.98 -6.74
N GLY A 23 -33.47 12.19 -7.19
CA GLY A 23 -33.96 12.19 -8.56
C GLY A 23 -32.89 11.82 -9.60
N LEU A 24 -33.00 12.40 -10.80
CA LEU A 24 -32.10 12.14 -11.95
C LEU A 24 -30.63 12.51 -11.67
N GLN A 25 -30.35 13.28 -10.62
CA GLN A 25 -28.98 13.62 -10.22
C GLN A 25 -28.22 12.40 -9.66
N GLY A 26 -28.93 11.33 -9.27
CA GLY A 26 -28.37 10.06 -8.78
C GLY A 26 -28.07 9.03 -9.88
N GLY A 27 -28.38 9.34 -11.14
CA GLY A 27 -28.24 8.45 -12.28
C GLY A 27 -29.59 8.05 -12.90
N GLU A 28 -29.54 7.29 -14.00
CA GLU A 28 -30.73 6.89 -14.76
C GLU A 28 -31.58 5.83 -14.03
N ASN A 29 -30.99 5.09 -13.08
CA ASN A 29 -31.68 4.06 -12.31
C ASN A 29 -31.93 4.52 -10.87
N LEU A 30 -33.13 5.06 -10.65
CA LEU A 30 -33.60 5.61 -9.38
C LEU A 30 -33.80 4.58 -8.26
N TYR A 31 -33.75 3.28 -8.59
CA TYR A 31 -33.94 2.16 -7.65
C TYR A 31 -32.64 1.41 -7.36
N GLN A 32 -31.53 1.83 -7.98
CA GLN A 32 -30.26 1.14 -7.85
C GLN A 32 -29.65 1.35 -6.46
N PHE A 33 -29.20 0.25 -5.85
CA PHE A 33 -28.52 0.30 -4.56
C PHE A 33 -27.14 0.94 -4.69
N THR A 34 -26.29 0.37 -5.54
CA THR A 34 -24.98 0.92 -5.92
C THR A 34 -24.54 0.34 -7.27
N PRO A 35 -23.69 1.03 -8.04
CA PRO A 35 -23.29 0.61 -9.38
C PRO A 35 -22.45 -0.68 -9.47
N ASN A 36 -22.02 -1.30 -8.36
CA ASN A 36 -21.57 -2.71 -8.25
C ASN A 36 -21.03 -2.93 -6.82
N ILE A 37 -21.74 -3.69 -5.97
CA ILE A 37 -21.29 -3.99 -4.58
C ILE A 37 -19.95 -4.73 -4.56
N GLN A 38 -19.70 -5.61 -5.53
CA GLN A 38 -18.50 -6.46 -5.56
C GLN A 38 -17.21 -5.67 -5.83
N ASN A 39 -17.31 -4.52 -6.50
CA ASN A 39 -16.13 -3.70 -6.79
C ASN A 39 -15.52 -3.06 -5.54
N TRP A 40 -16.28 -2.96 -4.44
CA TRP A 40 -15.82 -2.31 -3.20
C TRP A 40 -15.26 -3.30 -2.19
N VAL A 41 -15.49 -4.59 -2.39
CA VAL A 41 -15.05 -5.66 -1.48
C VAL A 41 -13.81 -6.35 -2.06
N ASP A 42 -12.64 -6.08 -1.49
CA ASP A 42 -11.38 -6.77 -1.82
C ASP A 42 -11.32 -8.12 -1.08
N PHE A 43 -12.03 -9.13 -1.60
CA PHE A 43 -12.07 -10.47 -1.00
C PHE A 43 -10.69 -11.14 -0.89
N LEU A 44 -9.72 -10.77 -1.72
CA LEU A 44 -8.40 -11.38 -1.76
C LEU A 44 -7.36 -10.64 -0.92
N GLY A 45 -7.60 -9.36 -0.58
CA GLY A 45 -6.64 -8.51 0.14
C GLY A 45 -5.29 -8.30 -0.60
N LEU A 46 -5.21 -8.71 -1.86
CA LEU A 46 -3.97 -8.77 -2.65
C LEU A 46 -3.47 -7.38 -3.08
N ARG A 47 -4.30 -6.35 -2.95
CA ARG A 47 -3.96 -4.96 -3.29
C ARG A 47 -2.84 -4.40 -2.39
N ARG A 48 -2.57 -5.03 -1.24
CA ARG A 48 -1.70 -4.53 -0.15
C ARG A 48 -0.20 -4.57 -0.42
N SER A 49 0.32 -5.54 -1.19
CA SER A 49 1.77 -5.81 -1.19
C SER A 49 2.56 -4.97 -2.21
N TYR A 50 2.11 -4.90 -3.46
CA TYR A 50 2.89 -4.29 -4.54
C TYR A 50 2.86 -2.77 -4.55
N ALA A 51 1.71 -2.16 -4.23
CA ALA A 51 1.55 -0.71 -4.22
C ALA A 51 2.40 -0.04 -3.12
N GLY A 52 2.44 -0.65 -1.92
CA GLY A 52 3.22 -0.14 -0.80
C GLY A 52 4.73 -0.14 -1.08
N LYS A 53 5.24 -1.21 -1.68
CA LYS A 53 6.66 -1.31 -2.08
C LYS A 53 7.03 -0.25 -3.10
N GLN A 54 6.24 -0.08 -4.16
CA GLN A 54 6.51 0.92 -5.20
C GLN A 54 6.44 2.36 -4.65
N LYS A 55 5.47 2.66 -3.78
CA LYS A 55 5.37 3.96 -3.10
C LYS A 55 6.61 4.25 -2.25
N ARG A 56 7.10 3.25 -1.51
CA ARG A 56 8.33 3.39 -0.72
C ARG A 56 9.56 3.62 -1.59
N ILE A 57 9.72 2.87 -2.67
CA ILE A 57 10.83 3.07 -3.62
C ILE A 57 10.79 4.50 -4.17
N ARG A 58 9.62 4.98 -4.60
CA ARG A 58 9.47 6.35 -5.12
C ARG A 58 9.86 7.41 -4.09
N ALA A 59 9.50 7.22 -2.82
CA ALA A 59 9.85 8.14 -1.74
C ALA A 59 11.36 8.26 -1.48
N LEU A 60 12.16 7.24 -1.85
CA LEU A 60 13.62 7.31 -1.71
C LEU A 60 14.26 8.35 -2.65
N ALA A 61 13.59 8.75 -3.73
CA ALA A 61 14.11 9.77 -4.65
C ALA A 61 14.27 11.14 -3.98
N THR A 62 13.41 11.45 -3.01
CA THR A 62 13.35 12.74 -2.31
C THR A 62 13.93 12.69 -0.90
N ASP A 63 14.22 11.49 -0.38
CA ASP A 63 14.69 11.29 0.99
C ASP A 63 16.14 11.76 1.17
N LYS A 64 16.33 12.93 1.81
CA LYS A 64 17.65 13.56 2.04
C LYS A 64 18.58 12.71 2.90
N SER A 65 18.06 11.78 3.71
CA SER A 65 18.89 10.90 4.54
C SER A 65 19.63 9.85 3.71
N GLN A 66 19.19 9.61 2.47
CA GLN A 66 19.79 8.62 1.58
C GLN A 66 20.98 9.19 0.80
N HIS A 67 21.96 8.33 0.54
CA HIS A 67 23.13 8.70 -0.25
C HIS A 67 22.73 9.22 -1.64
N ARG A 68 23.48 10.20 -2.16
CA ARG A 68 23.19 10.86 -3.45
C ARG A 68 23.03 9.85 -4.60
N PHE A 69 23.88 8.81 -4.61
CA PHE A 69 23.79 7.70 -5.56
C PHE A 69 22.42 7.02 -5.56
N VAL A 70 21.89 6.68 -4.39
CA VAL A 70 20.60 6.00 -4.26
C VAL A 70 19.48 6.89 -4.80
N ARG A 71 19.48 8.15 -4.40
CA ARG A 71 18.48 9.13 -4.88
C ARG A 71 18.52 9.29 -6.40
N GLY A 72 19.72 9.51 -6.96
CA GLY A 72 19.89 9.68 -8.40
C GLY A 72 19.50 8.43 -9.20
N TRP A 73 19.85 7.24 -8.70
CA TRP A 73 19.46 5.98 -9.33
C TRP A 73 17.94 5.83 -9.37
N VAL A 74 17.25 6.09 -8.25
CA VAL A 74 15.78 5.99 -8.18
C VAL A 74 15.09 7.04 -9.07
N GLN A 75 15.63 8.25 -9.16
CA GLN A 75 15.12 9.28 -10.08
C GLN A 75 15.23 8.85 -11.54
N ASN A 76 16.36 8.26 -11.94
CA ASN A 76 16.53 7.71 -13.29
C ASN A 76 15.59 6.53 -13.56
N GLU A 77 15.36 5.69 -12.55
CA GLU A 77 14.41 4.57 -12.61
C GLU A 77 12.97 5.05 -12.85
N ILE A 78 12.56 6.11 -12.14
CA ILE A 78 11.26 6.76 -12.31
C ILE A 78 11.12 7.31 -13.72
N ARG A 79 12.13 8.07 -14.20
CA ARG A 79 12.12 8.61 -15.55
C ARG A 79 12.01 7.50 -16.59
N ARG A 80 12.77 6.41 -16.46
CA ARG A 80 12.69 5.26 -17.37
C ARG A 80 11.29 4.66 -17.43
N VAL A 81 10.62 4.52 -16.29
CA VAL A 81 9.25 3.99 -16.24
C VAL A 81 8.26 4.97 -16.86
N GLU A 82 8.39 6.27 -16.59
CA GLU A 82 7.52 7.30 -17.14
C GLU A 82 7.67 7.41 -18.66
N THR A 83 8.91 7.47 -19.18
CA THR A 83 9.19 7.45 -20.62
C THR A 83 8.64 6.20 -21.30
N ARG A 84 8.75 5.02 -20.68
CA ARG A 84 8.18 3.79 -21.28
C ARG A 84 6.65 3.76 -21.26
N LYS A 85 6.02 4.38 -20.27
CA LYS A 85 4.56 4.52 -20.22
C LYS A 85 4.05 5.48 -21.30
N SER A 86 4.77 6.58 -21.54
CA SER A 86 4.39 7.54 -22.59
C SER A 86 4.59 6.97 -24.00
N LEU A 87 5.58 6.11 -24.22
CA LEU A 87 5.83 5.40 -25.48
C LEU A 87 4.89 4.20 -25.76
N SER A 88 3.67 4.19 -25.19
CA SER A 88 2.60 3.21 -25.47
C SER A 88 2.97 1.72 -25.33
N LYS A 89 4.01 1.36 -24.56
CA LYS A 89 4.25 -0.06 -24.20
C LYS A 89 3.40 -0.42 -22.98
N THR A 90 2.35 -1.19 -23.22
CA THR A 90 1.36 -1.82 -22.29
C THR A 90 1.97 -2.77 -21.24
N THR A 91 3.24 -2.59 -20.86
CA THR A 91 3.89 -3.40 -19.84
C THR A 91 3.77 -2.72 -18.48
N LYS A 92 3.22 -3.44 -17.49
CA LYS A 92 3.19 -3.05 -16.07
C LYS A 92 4.64 -2.97 -15.54
N LEU A 93 5.30 -1.84 -15.77
CA LEU A 93 6.67 -1.61 -15.33
C LEU A 93 6.70 -1.16 -13.86
N SER A 94 7.37 -1.95 -13.03
CA SER A 94 7.63 -1.61 -11.63
C SER A 94 8.96 -0.88 -11.46
N LEU A 95 9.01 0.06 -10.52
CA LEU A 95 10.27 0.64 -10.04
C LEU A 95 11.12 -0.46 -9.39
N ARG A 96 12.39 -0.55 -9.78
CA ARG A 96 13.38 -1.43 -9.16
C ARG A 96 14.18 -0.66 -8.12
N LEU A 97 15.02 -1.36 -7.38
CA LEU A 97 16.01 -0.77 -6.47
C LEU A 97 17.40 -0.85 -7.11
N PRO A 98 18.37 -0.03 -6.66
CA PRO A 98 19.75 -0.15 -7.08
C PRO A 98 20.27 -1.58 -6.86
N PRO A 99 21.14 -2.10 -7.75
CA PRO A 99 21.76 -3.41 -7.56
C PRO A 99 22.39 -3.53 -6.17
N SER A 100 22.23 -4.68 -5.54
CA SER A 100 22.75 -5.01 -4.19
C SER A 100 22.02 -4.36 -3.00
N PHE A 101 20.98 -3.57 -3.23
CA PHE A 101 20.15 -2.98 -2.16
C PHE A 101 18.76 -3.61 -2.11
N ASP A 102 18.26 -3.81 -0.89
CA ASP A 102 16.92 -4.31 -0.62
C ASP A 102 16.24 -3.43 0.45
N LEU A 103 14.90 -3.36 0.43
CA LEU A 103 14.13 -2.73 1.49
C LEU A 103 14.05 -3.68 2.68
N ALA A 104 14.77 -3.34 3.75
CA ALA A 104 14.81 -4.11 4.99
C ALA A 104 13.79 -3.56 5.99
N HIS A 105 13.00 -4.44 6.59
CA HIS A 105 12.04 -4.08 7.64
C HIS A 105 12.75 -3.76 8.96
N TRP A 106 12.17 -2.88 9.77
CA TRP A 106 12.56 -2.77 11.17
C TRP A 106 12.26 -4.06 11.92
N ARG A 107 13.05 -4.35 12.96
CA ARG A 107 12.85 -5.51 13.84
C ARG A 107 11.44 -5.52 14.39
N GLY A 108 10.67 -6.58 14.13
CA GLY A 108 9.28 -6.70 14.57
C GLY A 108 8.23 -6.09 13.63
N TYR A 109 8.65 -5.31 12.63
CA TYR A 109 7.77 -4.64 11.65
C TYR A 109 7.83 -5.33 10.28
N GLU A 110 7.97 -6.65 10.29
CA GLU A 110 8.05 -7.42 9.06
C GLU A 110 6.71 -7.36 8.30
N SER A 111 6.76 -7.29 6.96
CA SER A 111 5.57 -7.38 6.11
C SER A 111 4.77 -8.67 6.38
N LYS A 112 5.44 -9.77 6.75
CA LYS A 112 4.80 -11.03 7.16
C LYS A 112 3.87 -10.89 8.37
N LYS A 113 4.07 -9.87 9.21
CA LYS A 113 3.22 -9.54 10.37
C LYS A 113 2.15 -8.48 10.06
N GLY A 114 1.97 -8.11 8.80
CA GLY A 114 0.96 -7.12 8.37
C GLY A 114 1.44 -5.65 8.43
N PHE A 115 2.75 -5.41 8.56
CA PHE A 115 3.27 -4.04 8.60
C PHE A 115 3.58 -3.48 7.22
N SER A 116 3.24 -2.20 7.03
CA SER A 116 3.49 -1.47 5.80
C SER A 116 4.99 -1.28 5.50
N TYR A 117 5.32 -1.08 4.22
CA TYR A 117 6.67 -0.74 3.77
C TYR A 117 7.19 0.62 4.29
N THR A 118 6.38 1.40 5.01
CA THR A 118 6.84 2.66 5.61
C THR A 118 7.86 2.43 6.73
N PHE A 119 7.89 1.24 7.34
CA PHE A 119 8.89 0.82 8.34
C PHE A 119 10.05 0.05 7.71
N THR A 120 10.37 0.35 6.46
CA THR A 120 11.54 -0.21 5.79
C THR A 120 12.62 0.83 5.56
N CYS A 121 13.86 0.41 5.69
CA CYS A 121 15.05 1.19 5.37
C CYS A 121 15.83 0.48 4.26
N LEU A 122 16.50 1.27 3.43
CA LEU A 122 17.34 0.73 2.37
C LEU A 122 18.64 0.18 2.99
N LEU A 123 18.86 -1.12 2.86
CA LEU A 123 20.09 -1.77 3.31
C LEU A 123 20.72 -2.56 2.16
N THR A 124 22.02 -2.80 2.25
CA THR A 124 22.67 -3.76 1.36
C THR A 124 22.14 -5.16 1.66
N ARG A 125 22.07 -6.02 0.65
CA ARG A 125 21.58 -7.40 0.79
C ARG A 125 22.34 -8.19 1.87
N ILE A 126 23.64 -7.91 2.02
CA ILE A 126 24.49 -8.52 3.04
C ILE A 126 24.01 -8.09 4.44
N LEU A 127 23.86 -6.78 4.67
CA LEU A 127 23.40 -6.26 5.96
C LEU A 127 21.96 -6.71 6.28
N HIS A 128 21.10 -6.77 5.26
CA HIS A 128 19.73 -7.25 5.42
C HIS A 128 19.69 -8.74 5.83
N ARG A 129 20.50 -9.60 5.21
CA ARG A 129 20.65 -11.01 5.60
C ARG A 129 21.22 -11.16 7.01
N LEU A 130 22.23 -10.36 7.35
CA LEU A 130 22.81 -10.35 8.70
C LEU A 130 21.79 -9.92 9.75
N GLN A 131 20.90 -8.97 9.43
CA GLN A 131 19.81 -8.59 10.30
C GLN A 131 18.87 -9.78 10.54
N HIS A 132 18.41 -10.46 9.48
CA HIS A 132 17.58 -11.66 9.61
C HIS A 132 18.23 -12.75 10.47
N LYS A 133 19.53 -13.00 10.27
CA LYS A 133 20.30 -13.97 11.08
C LYS A 133 20.31 -13.58 12.57
N LYS A 134 20.48 -12.30 12.90
CA LYS A 134 20.43 -11.81 14.28
C LYS A 134 19.02 -11.73 14.87
N ASP A 135 17.99 -11.77 14.03
CA ASP A 135 16.58 -11.65 14.41
C ASP A 135 15.84 -12.99 14.43
N ASN A 136 16.53 -14.10 14.23
CA ASN A 136 15.93 -15.43 14.06
C ASN A 136 14.78 -15.40 13.04
N ASP A 137 15.02 -14.74 11.90
CA ASP A 137 14.05 -14.52 10.82
C ASP A 137 12.73 -13.86 11.26
N GLY A 138 12.75 -13.12 12.37
CA GLY A 138 11.60 -12.38 12.88
C GLY A 138 10.64 -13.20 13.77
N ARG A 139 10.98 -14.45 14.13
CA ARG A 139 10.11 -15.37 14.88
C ARG A 139 9.84 -14.98 16.34
N ARG A 140 10.72 -14.21 17.00
CA ARG A 140 10.67 -14.03 18.47
C ARG A 140 10.81 -12.59 18.97
N GLN A 141 10.79 -11.58 18.09
CA GLN A 141 11.11 -10.20 18.50
C GLN A 141 9.86 -9.41 18.90
N PRO A 142 9.83 -8.76 20.09
CA PRO A 142 8.77 -7.85 20.48
C PRO A 142 8.79 -6.59 19.60
N LEU A 143 7.62 -5.96 19.42
CA LEU A 143 7.53 -4.67 18.73
C LEU A 143 8.29 -3.62 19.53
N ARG A 144 9.37 -3.05 18.96
CA ARG A 144 10.13 -1.96 19.58
C ARG A 144 10.37 -0.86 18.57
N ALA A 145 10.15 0.39 18.95
CA ALA A 145 10.49 1.54 18.11
C ALA A 145 11.98 1.51 17.74
N SER A 146 12.29 1.63 16.44
CA SER A 146 13.67 1.64 15.95
C SER A 146 14.23 3.06 15.99
N LYS A 147 15.32 3.28 16.75
CA LYS A 147 16.02 4.59 16.78
C LYS A 147 16.72 4.95 15.46
N LYS A 148 16.89 3.99 14.53
CA LYS A 148 17.74 4.16 13.34
C LYS A 148 17.08 4.86 12.15
N CYS A 149 15.75 5.05 12.14
CA CYS A 149 15.06 5.50 10.94
C CYS A 149 13.88 6.45 11.22
N GLY A 150 14.10 7.47 12.07
CA GLY A 150 13.12 8.54 12.33
C GLY A 150 12.03 8.09 13.30
N GLY A 151 11.91 8.78 14.43
CA GLY A 151 10.96 8.47 15.50
C GLY A 151 9.52 8.62 15.02
N LYS A 152 8.89 7.51 14.68
CA LYS A 152 7.44 7.42 14.53
C LYS A 152 6.81 7.17 15.88
N SER A 153 5.69 7.81 16.17
CA SER A 153 4.98 7.64 17.44
C SER A 153 4.36 6.25 17.54
N GLU A 154 4.13 5.75 18.75
CA GLU A 154 3.48 4.44 18.97
C GLU A 154 2.07 4.36 18.36
N GLN A 155 1.38 5.51 18.27
CA GLN A 155 0.06 5.63 17.63
C GLN A 155 0.15 5.40 16.12
N GLU A 156 1.10 6.06 15.44
CA GLU A 156 1.37 5.84 14.01
C GLU A 156 1.77 4.39 13.72
N ILE A 157 2.44 3.73 14.66
CA ILE A 157 2.82 2.32 14.59
C ILE A 157 1.60 1.40 14.68
N ARG A 158 0.68 1.66 15.62
CA ARG A 158 -0.58 0.90 15.77
C ARG A 158 -1.48 1.07 14.55
N ASP A 159 -1.65 2.29 14.07
CA ASP A 159 -2.48 2.60 12.89
C ASP A 159 -1.91 2.03 11.58
N SER A 160 -0.63 1.68 11.58
CA SER A 160 0.05 1.07 10.45
C SER A 160 0.06 -0.46 10.46
N ARG A 161 -0.50 -1.11 11.50
CA ARG A 161 -0.93 -2.53 11.43
C ARG A 161 -2.17 -2.55 10.54
N LYS A 162 -1.94 -2.71 9.24
CA LYS A 162 -2.99 -2.97 8.27
C LYS A 162 -2.54 -4.14 7.43
#